data_AF-A0A5E6NEY8-F1
#
_entry.id   AF-A0A5E6NEY8-F1
#
_cell.length_a   1.000
_cell.length_b   1.000
_cell.length_c   1.000
_cell.angle_alpha   90.00
_cell.angle_beta   90.00
_cell.angle_gamma   90.00
#
_symmetry.space_group_name_H-M   'P 1'
#
loop_
_entity.id
_entity.type
_entity.pdbx_description
1 polymer ?
#
loop_
_entity_poly.entity_id
_entity_poly.type
_entity_poly.pdbx_seq_one_letter_code
_entity_poly.pdbx_strand_id
1 'polypeptide(L)'
;MNKVLTIMGVVITLLSFNTNAKMSEGDWVNKVCKGEIEYTLDNKTRVDCQMPNESQEYDWQNKWYECFGQALYYGMKTGKANGCVLIAKNDKWKKYSDRALKTIKHYKLPIKLYIIKPNEDFTTVLYTPPKHLLGGKTCDENGNCHNAGVRYKLITTKTEK
;
A
#
# COMPACT_ATOMS: atom_id res chain seq x y z
N MET A 1 54.12 -17.03 45.96
CA MET A 1 53.29 -15.91 46.47
C MET A 1 53.13 -14.92 45.32
N ASN A 2 52.05 -15.07 44.53
CA ASN A 2 50.89 -14.17 44.50
C ASN A 2 51.34 -12.70 44.36
N LYS A 3 50.94 -11.99 43.29
CA LYS A 3 49.57 -11.50 43.20
C LYS A 3 49.19 -11.06 41.78
N VAL A 4 48.16 -11.75 41.29
CA VAL A 4 47.00 -11.21 40.57
C VAL A 4 47.26 -10.59 39.19
N LEU A 5 47.21 -11.46 38.19
CA LEU A 5 46.83 -11.14 36.82
C LEU A 5 45.33 -10.78 36.82
N THR A 6 44.97 -9.56 37.26
CA THR A 6 43.57 -9.11 37.16
C THR A 6 43.33 -8.69 35.73
N ILE A 7 42.64 -9.56 35.00
CA ILE A 7 41.91 -9.27 33.78
C ILE A 7 40.98 -8.08 34.10
N MET A 8 41.41 -6.85 33.84
CA MET A 8 40.48 -5.77 33.47
C MET A 8 40.04 -6.14 32.05
N GLY A 9 39.09 -7.05 31.87
CA GLY A 9 37.72 -6.74 32.27
C GLY A 9 37.26 -5.57 31.40
N VAL A 10 37.52 -5.64 30.10
CA VAL A 10 36.89 -4.79 29.09
C VAL A 10 35.41 -5.17 29.11
N VAL A 11 34.70 -4.61 30.07
CA VAL A 11 33.25 -4.51 30.09
C VAL A 11 32.92 -3.53 28.97
N ILE A 12 32.95 -4.03 27.73
CA ILE A 12 32.18 -3.45 26.64
C ILE A 12 30.72 -3.74 27.04
N THR A 13 30.19 -2.87 27.88
CA THR A 13 28.76 -2.67 27.99
C THR A 13 28.31 -2.29 26.59
N LEU A 14 27.76 -3.28 25.89
CA LEU A 14 26.95 -3.11 24.70
C LEU A 14 25.81 -2.16 25.07
N LEU A 15 26.06 -0.87 24.97
CA LEU A 15 25.03 0.15 24.86
C LEU A 15 24.26 -0.23 23.61
N SER A 16 23.19 -0.98 23.83
CA SER A 16 22.18 -1.27 22.82
C SER A 16 21.59 0.08 22.47
N PHE A 17 22.14 0.72 21.44
CA PHE A 17 21.54 1.88 20.82
C PHE A 17 20.20 1.42 20.29
N ASN A 18 19.14 1.62 21.07
CA ASN A 18 17.77 1.52 20.61
C ASN A 18 17.54 2.70 19.66
N THR A 19 18.04 2.56 18.43
CA THR A 19 17.62 3.45 17.36
C THR A 19 16.16 3.10 17.11
N ASN A 20 15.26 4.03 17.45
CA ASN A 20 13.90 4.00 16.93
C ASN A 20 13.99 4.33 15.44
N ALA A 21 14.48 3.37 14.66
CA ALA A 21 14.63 3.52 13.22
C ALA A 21 13.23 3.70 12.63
N LYS A 22 13.03 4.83 11.96
CA LYS A 22 11.82 5.07 11.21
C LYS A 22 11.75 4.06 10.07
N MET A 23 10.71 3.22 10.05
CA MET A 23 10.49 2.27 8.96
C MET A 23 10.48 2.98 7.60
N SER A 24 11.26 2.43 6.67
CA SER A 24 11.27 2.81 5.25
C SER A 24 10.03 2.29 4.53
N GLU A 25 9.83 2.72 3.27
CA GLU A 25 8.74 2.23 2.42
C GLU A 25 8.89 0.73 2.15
N GLY A 26 10.11 0.26 1.84
CA GLY A 26 10.42 -1.15 1.69
C GLY A 26 10.15 -1.97 2.96
N ASP A 27 10.39 -1.42 4.14
CA ASP A 27 10.04 -2.10 5.40
C ASP A 27 8.53 -2.30 5.54
N TRP A 28 7.73 -1.33 5.07
CA TRP A 28 6.27 -1.46 5.03
C TRP A 28 5.81 -2.48 4.00
N VAL A 29 6.41 -2.51 2.81
CA VAL A 29 6.13 -3.54 1.80
C VAL A 29 6.41 -4.93 2.39
N ASN A 30 7.60 -5.15 2.95
CA ASN A 30 7.98 -6.42 3.59
C ASN A 30 7.05 -6.84 4.73
N LYS A 31 6.57 -5.88 5.52
CA LYS A 31 5.68 -6.17 6.65
C LYS A 31 4.25 -6.51 6.21
N VAL A 32 3.75 -5.85 5.16
CA VAL A 32 2.32 -5.83 4.84
C VAL A 32 1.97 -6.69 3.64
N CYS A 33 2.82 -6.71 2.63
CA CYS A 33 2.57 -7.48 1.41
C CYS A 33 2.31 -8.94 1.75
N LYS A 34 1.26 -9.52 1.17
CA LYS A 34 0.91 -10.94 1.30
C LYS A 34 1.12 -11.72 0.01
N GLY A 35 1.76 -11.08 -0.97
CA GLY A 35 2.06 -11.61 -2.28
C GLY A 35 3.56 -11.64 -2.54
N GLU A 36 3.93 -11.64 -3.81
CA GLU A 36 5.33 -11.58 -4.24
C GLU A 36 5.83 -10.13 -4.20
N ILE A 37 6.91 -9.88 -3.47
CA ILE A 37 7.51 -8.55 -3.31
C ILE A 37 8.48 -8.28 -4.46
N GLU A 38 8.50 -7.04 -4.96
CA GLU A 38 9.36 -6.59 -6.08
C GLU A 38 9.20 -7.45 -7.35
N TYR A 39 7.97 -7.84 -7.69
CA TYR A 39 7.67 -8.65 -8.87
C TYR A 39 8.09 -7.92 -10.16
N THR A 40 9.00 -8.52 -10.91
CA THR A 40 9.59 -7.90 -12.10
C THR A 40 8.76 -8.18 -13.34
N LEU A 41 8.37 -7.12 -14.03
CA LEU A 41 7.65 -7.16 -15.31
C LEU A 41 8.61 -7.37 -16.49
N ASP A 42 8.05 -7.69 -17.65
CA ASP A 42 8.77 -7.91 -18.92
C ASP A 42 9.67 -6.73 -19.34
N ASN A 43 9.30 -5.51 -18.98
CA ASN A 43 10.04 -4.28 -19.24
C ASN A 43 11.05 -3.92 -18.12
N LYS A 44 11.29 -4.82 -17.17
CA LYS A 44 12.18 -4.65 -16.00
C LYS A 44 11.68 -3.65 -14.93
N THR A 45 10.47 -3.10 -15.07
CA THR A 45 9.84 -2.38 -13.95
C THR A 45 9.39 -3.38 -12.88
N ARG A 46 9.25 -2.93 -11.63
CA ARG A 46 8.95 -3.79 -10.48
C ARG A 46 7.66 -3.33 -9.81
N VAL A 47 6.75 -4.26 -9.56
CA VAL A 47 5.56 -4.06 -8.74
C VAL A 47 5.95 -4.31 -7.29
N ASP A 48 5.68 -3.36 -6.39
CA ASP A 48 6.08 -3.50 -4.97
C ASP A 48 5.50 -4.77 -4.33
N CYS A 49 4.22 -5.05 -4.58
CA CYS A 49 3.55 -6.25 -4.09
C CYS A 49 2.58 -6.84 -5.12
N GLN A 50 2.85 -8.05 -5.57
CA GLN A 50 2.06 -8.77 -6.55
C GLN A 50 1.20 -9.83 -5.88
N MET A 51 -0.11 -9.56 -5.79
CA MET A 51 -1.12 -10.49 -5.29
C MET A 51 -1.69 -11.34 -6.44
N PRO A 52 -2.47 -12.42 -6.14
CA PRO A 52 -3.12 -13.23 -7.18
C PRO A 52 -4.00 -12.40 -8.13
N ASN A 53 -4.77 -11.45 -7.59
CA ASN A 53 -5.79 -10.70 -8.34
C ASN A 53 -5.52 -9.18 -8.39
N GLU A 54 -4.35 -8.72 -7.93
CA GLU A 54 -4.05 -7.30 -7.77
C GLU A 54 -2.55 -7.04 -7.84
N SER A 55 -2.16 -5.92 -8.46
CA SER A 55 -0.80 -5.39 -8.46
C SER A 55 -0.80 -4.11 -7.64
N GLN A 56 0.00 -4.06 -6.58
CA GLN A 56 -0.02 -2.98 -5.60
C GLN A 56 1.27 -2.20 -5.65
N GLU A 57 1.15 -0.87 -5.74
CA GLU A 57 2.23 0.06 -5.46
C GLU A 57 2.09 0.62 -4.05
N TYR A 58 3.21 0.74 -3.33
CA TYR A 58 3.28 1.28 -1.99
C TYR A 58 4.03 2.61 -2.02
N ASP A 59 3.42 3.62 -1.40
CA ASP A 59 3.99 4.96 -1.43
C ASP A 59 3.69 5.71 -0.14
N TRP A 60 4.57 6.61 0.26
CA TRP A 60 4.21 7.58 1.31
C TRP A 60 2.99 8.41 0.89
N GLN A 61 2.12 8.74 1.85
CA GLN A 61 0.88 9.51 1.62
C GLN A 61 1.00 10.71 0.68
N ASN A 62 2.13 11.44 0.69
CA ASN A 62 2.32 12.64 -0.11
C ASN A 62 2.66 12.36 -1.58
N LYS A 63 3.03 11.13 -1.92
CA LYS A 63 3.38 10.63 -3.26
C LYS A 63 2.18 9.93 -3.95
N TRP A 64 0.97 10.40 -3.66
CA TRP A 64 -0.24 9.72 -4.17
C TRP A 64 -0.39 9.81 -5.69
N TYR A 65 0.24 10.78 -6.35
CA TYR A 65 0.22 10.90 -7.81
C TYR A 65 1.06 9.78 -8.45
N GLU A 66 2.24 9.52 -7.89
CA GLU A 66 3.17 8.48 -8.30
C GLU A 66 2.52 7.10 -8.14
N CYS A 67 1.99 6.83 -6.93
CA CYS A 67 1.22 5.64 -6.61
C CYS A 67 0.07 5.38 -7.60
N PHE A 68 -0.64 6.43 -8.04
CA PHE A 68 -1.71 6.27 -9.04
C PHE A 68 -1.18 5.87 -10.41
N GLY A 69 -0.15 6.58 -10.90
CA GLY A 69 0.45 6.28 -12.20
C GLY A 69 0.97 4.86 -12.27
N GLN A 70 1.70 4.43 -11.23
CA GLN A 70 2.28 3.10 -11.15
C GLN A 70 1.22 2.02 -10.94
N ALA A 71 0.26 2.20 -10.03
CA ALA A 71 -0.82 1.23 -9.83
C ALA A 71 -1.62 0.96 -11.12
N LEU A 72 -1.96 2.02 -11.86
CA LEU A 72 -2.64 1.90 -13.15
C LEU A 72 -1.78 1.18 -14.19
N TYR A 73 -0.50 1.54 -14.27
CA TYR A 73 0.43 0.93 -15.21
C TYR A 73 0.63 -0.56 -14.93
N TYR A 74 0.81 -0.94 -13.67
CA TYR A 74 1.05 -2.33 -13.28
C TYR A 74 -0.18 -3.20 -13.47
N GLY A 75 -1.36 -2.76 -13.03
CA GLY A 75 -2.57 -3.53 -13.26
C GLY A 75 -2.88 -3.69 -14.76
N MET A 76 -2.61 -2.68 -15.59
CA MET A 76 -2.65 -2.81 -17.05
C MET A 76 -1.67 -3.87 -17.57
N LYS A 77 -0.41 -3.86 -17.11
CA LYS A 77 0.64 -4.80 -17.56
C LYS A 77 0.38 -6.25 -17.12
N THR A 78 -0.27 -6.45 -15.97
CA THR A 78 -0.52 -7.78 -15.41
C THR A 78 -1.95 -8.29 -15.66
N GLY A 79 -2.85 -7.45 -16.18
CA GLY A 79 -4.27 -7.75 -16.31
C GLY A 79 -5.01 -7.85 -14.97
N LYS A 80 -4.44 -7.30 -13.88
CA LYS A 80 -4.97 -7.39 -12.52
C LYS A 80 -5.52 -6.04 -12.03
N ALA A 81 -6.15 -6.03 -10.85
CA ALA A 81 -6.63 -4.79 -10.27
C ALA A 81 -5.48 -3.82 -9.92
N ASN A 82 -5.75 -2.52 -10.04
CA ASN A 82 -4.80 -1.44 -9.78
C ASN A 82 -4.85 -1.06 -8.29
N GLY A 83 -3.90 -1.53 -7.49
CA GLY A 83 -3.81 -1.23 -6.06
C GLY A 83 -2.84 -0.09 -5.78
N CYS A 84 -3.31 0.96 -5.11
CA CYS A 84 -2.45 2.01 -4.57
C CYS A 84 -2.52 2.00 -3.04
N VAL A 85 -1.39 1.78 -2.38
CA VAL A 85 -1.28 1.68 -0.92
C VAL A 85 -0.51 2.86 -0.38
N LEU A 86 -1.20 3.80 0.27
CA LEU A 86 -0.59 4.98 0.87
C LEU A 86 -0.26 4.76 2.35
N ILE A 87 1.00 4.99 2.71
CA ILE A 87 1.50 4.86 4.08
C ILE A 87 1.40 6.21 4.79
N ALA A 88 0.61 6.28 5.86
CA ALA A 88 0.47 7.47 6.68
C ALA A 88 1.77 7.73 7.48
N LYS A 89 2.34 8.92 7.31
CA LYS A 89 3.57 9.36 8.00
C LYS A 89 3.29 10.27 9.20
N ASN A 90 2.13 10.94 9.21
CA ASN A 90 1.70 11.90 10.22
C ASN A 90 0.21 12.22 10.04
N ASP A 91 -0.34 13.08 10.89
CA ASP A 91 -1.75 13.48 10.88
C ASP A 91 -2.22 14.17 9.60
N LYS A 92 -1.29 14.63 8.74
CA LYS A 92 -1.63 15.19 7.41
C LYS A 92 -2.05 14.12 6.41
N TRP A 93 -2.05 12.83 6.77
CA TRP A 93 -2.45 11.73 5.89
C TRP A 93 -3.84 11.96 5.28
N LYS A 94 -4.79 12.47 6.07
CA LYS A 94 -6.17 12.76 5.64
C LYS A 94 -6.22 13.69 4.43
N LYS A 95 -5.43 14.77 4.46
CA LYS A 95 -5.34 15.74 3.35
C LYS A 95 -4.96 15.07 2.04
N TYR A 96 -4.02 14.12 2.08
CA TYR A 96 -3.56 13.44 0.87
C TYR A 96 -4.53 12.34 0.42
N SER A 97 -5.03 11.52 1.36
CA SER A 97 -6.05 10.51 1.04
C SER A 97 -7.33 11.13 0.46
N ASP A 98 -7.73 12.31 0.95
CA ASP A 98 -8.90 13.02 0.43
C ASP A 98 -8.69 13.51 -1.00
N ARG A 99 -7.48 14.00 -1.33
CA ARG A 99 -7.13 14.41 -2.70
C ARG A 99 -7.11 13.22 -3.65
N ALA A 100 -6.46 12.13 -3.23
CA ALA A 100 -6.44 10.87 -3.97
C ALA A 100 -7.87 10.36 -4.23
N LEU A 101 -8.70 10.28 -3.18
CA LEU A 101 -10.08 9.81 -3.29
C LEU A 101 -10.94 10.73 -4.17
N LYS A 102 -10.83 12.04 -4.03
CA LYS A 102 -11.55 13.00 -4.90
C LYS A 102 -11.16 12.82 -6.36
N THR A 103 -9.89 12.57 -6.64
CA THR A 103 -9.37 12.34 -8.01
C THR A 103 -9.92 11.03 -8.59
N ILE A 104 -9.89 9.94 -7.83
CA ILE A 104 -10.51 8.66 -8.21
C ILE A 104 -11.99 8.85 -8.53
N LYS A 105 -12.71 9.62 -7.70
CA LYS A 105 -14.14 9.89 -7.88
C LYS A 105 -14.43 10.73 -9.12
N HIS A 106 -13.69 11.83 -9.30
CA HIS A 106 -13.91 12.77 -10.38
C HIS A 106 -13.64 12.14 -11.75
N TYR A 107 -12.49 11.48 -11.89
CA TYR A 107 -12.08 10.85 -13.15
C TYR A 107 -12.52 9.40 -13.29
N LYS A 108 -13.26 8.87 -12.30
CA LYS A 108 -13.76 7.50 -12.28
C LYS A 108 -12.62 6.47 -12.47
N LEU A 109 -11.48 6.71 -11.83
CA LEU A 109 -10.29 5.86 -12.01
C LEU A 109 -10.50 4.47 -11.40
N PRO A 110 -10.06 3.39 -12.07
CA PRO A 110 -10.19 2.02 -11.59
C PRO A 110 -9.13 1.65 -10.53
N ILE A 111 -8.91 2.51 -9.54
CA ILE A 111 -7.88 2.33 -8.50
C ILE A 111 -8.53 1.89 -7.19
N LYS A 112 -8.07 0.77 -6.63
CA LYS A 112 -8.32 0.41 -5.24
C LYS A 112 -7.31 1.16 -4.35
N LEU A 113 -7.82 2.10 -3.55
CA LEU A 113 -6.98 2.90 -2.66
C LEU A 113 -6.99 2.31 -1.25
N TYR A 114 -5.81 2.03 -0.71
CA TYR A 114 -5.58 1.56 0.65
C TYR A 114 -4.81 2.62 1.43
N ILE A 115 -5.19 2.86 2.68
CA ILE A 115 -4.40 3.71 3.59
C ILE A 115 -3.92 2.87 4.76
N ILE A 116 -2.60 2.79 4.95
CA ILE A 116 -1.96 2.19 6.12
C ILE A 116 -1.76 3.26 7.18
N LYS A 117 -2.22 2.99 8.41
CA LYS A 117 -1.97 3.84 9.57
C LYS A 117 -1.08 3.15 10.61
N PRO A 118 0.22 3.44 10.66
CA PRO A 118 1.17 2.81 11.58
C PRO A 118 0.83 3.00 13.07
N ASN A 119 0.29 4.16 13.42
CA ASN A 119 0.09 4.60 14.81
C ASN A 119 -1.33 4.37 15.34
N GLU A 120 -2.23 3.85 14.49
CA GLU A 120 -3.64 3.57 14.84
C GLU A 120 -3.92 2.09 14.50
N ASP A 121 -3.37 1.18 15.32
CA ASP A 121 -3.61 -0.29 15.28
C ASP A 121 -3.53 -0.93 13.88
N PHE A 122 -2.59 -0.49 13.04
CA PHE A 122 -2.42 -0.94 11.66
C PHE A 122 -3.77 -1.22 10.95
N THR A 123 -4.49 -0.13 10.73
CA THR A 123 -5.80 -0.16 10.09
C THR A 123 -5.65 0.11 8.59
N THR A 124 -6.16 -0.78 7.76
CA THR A 124 -6.26 -0.56 6.31
C THR A 124 -7.65 -0.03 5.96
N VAL A 125 -7.68 1.14 5.33
CA VAL A 125 -8.91 1.74 4.80
C VAL A 125 -8.95 1.52 3.29
N LEU A 126 -9.89 0.71 2.81
CA LEU A 126 -10.06 0.40 1.39
C LEU A 126 -11.18 1.25 0.78
N TYR A 127 -10.89 1.86 -0.37
CA TYR A 127 -11.86 2.43 -1.29
C TYR A 127 -11.83 1.66 -2.61
N THR A 128 -12.91 0.95 -2.92
CA THR A 128 -13.05 0.27 -4.20
C THR A 128 -13.91 1.11 -5.16
N PRO A 129 -13.48 1.28 -6.42
CA PRO A 129 -14.36 1.80 -7.46
C PRO A 129 -15.43 0.74 -7.75
N PRO A 130 -16.64 1.17 -8.15
CA PRO A 130 -17.69 0.24 -8.55
C PRO A 130 -17.25 -0.67 -9.71
N LYS A 131 -17.75 -1.91 -9.72
CA LYS A 131 -17.35 -2.97 -10.67
C LYS A 131 -17.42 -2.56 -12.15
N HIS A 132 -18.30 -1.63 -12.52
CA HIS A 132 -18.45 -1.16 -13.90
C HIS A 132 -17.29 -0.29 -14.41
N LEU A 133 -16.50 0.33 -13.50
CA LEU A 133 -15.29 1.09 -13.85
C LEU A 133 -14.06 0.20 -14.01
N LEU A 134 -14.16 -1.06 -13.55
CA LEU A 134 -13.19 -2.11 -13.85
C LEU A 134 -13.44 -2.75 -15.24
N GLY A 135 -14.30 -2.12 -16.05
CA GLY A 135 -14.75 -2.57 -17.36
C GLY A 135 -16.08 -3.32 -17.30
N GLY A 136 -17.20 -2.65 -17.59
CA GLY A 136 -18.45 -3.32 -17.91
C GLY A 136 -19.70 -2.45 -17.78
N LYS A 137 -20.35 -2.17 -18.91
CA LYS A 137 -21.77 -1.83 -18.93
C LYS A 137 -22.55 -3.03 -18.36
N THR A 138 -23.56 -2.80 -17.51
CA THR A 138 -24.52 -3.86 -17.17
C THR A 138 -25.62 -3.82 -18.22
N CYS A 139 -25.70 -4.86 -19.05
CA CYS A 139 -26.71 -4.96 -20.09
C CYS A 139 -27.76 -5.98 -19.68
N ASP A 140 -29.04 -5.68 -19.92
CA ASP A 140 -30.13 -6.64 -19.76
C ASP A 140 -30.14 -7.67 -20.92
N GLU A 141 -31.04 -8.66 -20.83
CA GLU A 141 -31.21 -9.70 -21.86
C GLU A 141 -31.64 -9.15 -23.24
N ASN A 142 -32.08 -7.88 -23.29
CA ASN A 142 -32.51 -7.18 -24.49
C ASN A 142 -31.41 -6.27 -25.07
N GLY A 143 -30.21 -6.28 -24.49
CA GLY A 143 -29.08 -5.47 -24.96
C GLY A 143 -29.12 -4.01 -24.50
N ASN A 144 -30.03 -3.63 -23.61
CA ASN A 144 -30.05 -2.29 -23.03
C ASN A 144 -29.02 -2.19 -21.91
N CYS A 145 -28.00 -1.38 -22.16
CA CYS A 145 -26.88 -1.22 -21.25
C CYS A 145 -27.05 0.02 -20.37
N HIS A 146 -27.14 -0.18 -19.06
CA HIS A 146 -27.23 0.90 -18.08
C HIS A 146 -25.87 1.17 -17.43
N ASN A 147 -25.65 2.44 -17.08
CA ASN A 147 -24.57 2.82 -16.18
C ASN A 147 -24.93 2.31 -14.78
N ALA A 148 -24.27 1.26 -14.31
CA ALA A 148 -24.42 0.81 -12.94
C ALA A 148 -24.09 1.98 -12.00
N GLY A 149 -24.97 2.31 -11.05
CA GLY A 149 -24.75 3.41 -10.11
C GLY A 149 -23.41 3.30 -9.40
N VAL A 150 -22.67 4.41 -9.32
CA VAL A 150 -21.36 4.48 -8.67
C VAL A 150 -21.55 4.49 -7.16
N ARG A 151 -21.17 3.41 -6.47
CA ARG A 151 -21.08 3.37 -4.99
C ARG A 151 -19.67 2.93 -4.59
N TYR A 152 -18.96 3.82 -3.90
CA TYR A 152 -17.67 3.52 -3.26
C TYR A 152 -17.94 2.95 -1.88
N LYS A 153 -17.31 1.83 -1.53
CA LYS A 153 -17.41 1.24 -0.18
C LYS A 153 -16.14 1.58 0.60
N LEU A 154 -16.32 2.23 1.76
CA LEU A 154 -15.28 2.34 2.77
C LEU A 154 -15.25 1.02 3.55
N ILE A 155 -14.10 0.36 3.61
CA ILE A 155 -13.91 -0.84 4.45
C ILE A 155 -12.74 -0.57 5.38
N THR A 156 -12.92 -0.85 6.66
CA THR A 156 -11.90 -0.72 7.69
C THR A 156 -11.57 -2.10 8.20
N THR A 157 -10.32 -2.56 8.00
CA THR A 157 -9.84 -3.84 8.52
C THR A 157 -8.68 -3.59 9.47
N LYS A 158 -8.74 -4.15 10.68
CA LYS A 158 -7.55 -4.34 11.51
C LYS A 158 -6.81 -5.55 10.93
N THR A 159 -5.51 -5.42 10.71
CA THR A 159 -4.72 -6.59 10.30
C THR A 159 -4.13 -7.18 11.57
N GLU A 160 -4.43 -8.43 11.84
CA GLU A 160 -3.89 -9.15 13.00
C GLU A 160 -2.36 -9.21 12.87
N LYS A 161 -1.67 -8.93 13.99
CA LYS A 161 -0.21 -8.88 14.08
C LYS A 161 0.40 -10.27 13.95
#